data_AF-A0A517RFF4-F1
#
_entry.id   AF-A0A517RFF4-F1
#
_cell.length_a   1.000
_cell.length_b   1.000
_cell.length_c   1.000
_cell.angle_alpha   90.00
_cell.angle_beta   90.00
_cell.angle_gamma   90.00
#
_symmetry.space_group_name_H-M   'P 1'
#
loop_
_entity.id
_entity.type
_entity.pdbx_description
1 polymer ?
#
loop_
_entity_poly.entity_id
_entity_poly.type
_entity_poly.pdbx_seq_one_letter_code
_entity_poly.pdbx_strand_id
1 'polypeptide(L)'
;MGLMCRLSLLFVFVSSIVILNGCENAPQAEPKSDTSTASTGPRELESPEELLKKVEQAIEIARKQYHLESDKHSPWEIYHGILAFRKDYKIRKEGKDVNALEWISSGVFFDKEPWFQKTEFGGRAHPYTKSNAFEGHKNQSLAVLAMADVPLDHTFQTPDGPITVADIVDNAKKEMQENEEVTWSLWALVHYLGPDASWQDKKGEEWRMDDLVYMQNATISNDSACGGTHALFALAYARNTYQNSGQRLSGFWLEADQKIQRYIEEARAMQNFDGSFSYDYFFQKSASNNFQERLETTGHTLEFLMMALPDKRLNEEWVRKAISLLANDIIDNKGETVDYSALYHAIDGLVIYRNRMSPDHTAQLGSKSYPKTPTESRTDVKVLKPVQPPAVKAPAPPPTP
;
A
#
# COMPACT_ATOMS: atom_id res chain seq x y z
N MET A 1 44.12 13.53 41.43
CA MET A 1 43.94 14.88 40.84
C MET A 1 43.27 14.67 39.48
N GLY A 2 42.02 15.02 39.20
CA GLY A 2 40.99 15.72 39.95
C GLY A 2 39.60 15.16 39.59
N LEU A 3 38.63 15.60 40.37
CA LEU A 3 37.31 15.05 40.65
C LEU A 3 36.24 15.87 39.91
N MET A 4 35.25 15.26 39.25
CA MET A 4 33.92 15.86 38.96
C MET A 4 32.90 14.72 38.79
N CYS A 5 32.20 14.28 39.84
CA CYS A 5 30.93 14.82 40.38
C CYS A 5 29.81 14.95 39.32
N ARG A 6 28.94 13.93 39.24
CA ARG A 6 27.64 13.98 38.56
C ARG A 6 26.58 14.42 39.57
N LEU A 7 25.93 15.55 39.31
CA LEU A 7 24.85 16.11 40.13
C LEU A 7 23.50 15.58 39.61
N SER A 8 22.77 14.85 40.44
CA SER A 8 21.38 14.46 40.22
C SER A 8 20.48 15.62 40.62
N LEU A 9 19.64 16.14 39.71
CA LEU A 9 18.56 17.06 40.06
C LEU A 9 17.28 16.27 40.34
N LEU A 10 16.83 16.34 41.59
CA LEU A 10 15.52 15.92 42.08
C LEU A 10 14.58 17.14 42.00
N PHE A 11 13.54 17.10 41.17
CA PHE A 11 12.52 18.15 41.15
C PHE A 11 11.41 17.83 42.15
N VAL A 12 11.32 18.63 43.20
CA VAL A 12 10.22 18.64 44.18
C VAL A 12 9.18 19.65 43.71
N PHE A 13 7.97 19.19 43.38
CA PHE A 13 6.83 20.07 43.14
C PHE A 13 6.19 20.46 44.48
N VAL A 14 6.23 21.76 44.80
CA VAL A 14 5.54 22.37 45.94
C VAL A 14 4.18 22.88 45.49
N SER A 15 3.10 22.31 46.03
CA SER A 15 1.74 22.85 45.93
C SER A 15 1.66 24.25 46.52
N SER A 16 1.06 25.18 45.79
CA SER A 16 0.58 26.46 46.33
C SER A 16 -0.89 26.65 45.96
N ILE A 17 -1.71 26.65 47.02
CA ILE A 17 -3.12 27.01 47.04
C ILE A 17 -3.21 28.53 46.94
N VAL A 18 -4.01 29.05 46.01
CA VAL A 18 -4.50 30.42 46.05
C VAL A 18 -6.02 30.39 45.87
N ILE A 19 -6.70 30.82 46.92
CA ILE A 19 -8.15 31.09 46.98
C ILE A 19 -8.31 32.59 46.75
N LEU A 20 -9.10 32.99 45.75
CA LEU A 20 -9.77 34.29 45.74
C LEU A 20 -11.19 34.12 45.22
N ASN A 21 -12.14 34.49 46.10
CA ASN A 21 -13.56 34.64 45.85
C ASN A 21 -13.85 35.90 45.04
N GLY A 22 -14.85 35.84 44.17
CA GLY A 22 -15.48 36.99 43.54
C GLY A 22 -16.75 36.57 42.80
N CYS A 23 -17.90 36.68 43.48
CA CYS A 23 -19.24 36.49 42.91
C CYS A 23 -19.72 37.78 42.23
N GLU A 24 -20.35 37.67 41.06
CA GLU A 24 -21.49 38.51 40.65
C GLU A 24 -22.34 37.81 39.56
N ASN A 25 -23.67 37.93 39.68
CA ASN A 25 -24.77 37.23 38.99
C ASN A 25 -24.94 37.68 37.51
N ALA A 26 -25.64 37.07 36.54
CA ALA A 26 -26.69 36.03 36.33
C ALA A 26 -26.68 35.70 34.78
N PRO A 27 -27.58 34.90 34.14
CA PRO A 27 -28.75 34.14 34.60
C PRO A 27 -28.71 32.63 34.31
N GLN A 28 -29.58 31.89 35.02
CA GLN A 28 -29.81 30.45 34.87
C GLN A 28 -30.27 30.09 33.45
N ALA A 29 -29.52 29.22 32.78
CA ALA A 29 -29.99 28.41 31.67
C ALA A 29 -30.11 26.96 32.17
N GLU A 30 -31.28 26.37 31.93
CA GLU A 30 -31.65 25.00 32.31
C GLU A 30 -30.61 23.96 31.83
N PRO A 31 -30.35 22.89 32.60
CA PRO A 31 -29.53 21.79 32.10
C PRO A 31 -30.33 21.06 31.01
N LYS A 32 -29.96 21.27 29.74
CA LYS A 32 -30.42 20.43 28.65
C LYS A 32 -29.90 19.02 28.90
N SER A 33 -30.85 18.13 29.14
CA SER A 33 -30.66 16.69 29.30
C SER A 33 -29.75 16.12 28.22
N ASP A 34 -28.69 15.47 28.67
CA ASP A 34 -28.02 14.43 27.92
C ASP A 34 -29.04 13.41 27.42
N THR A 35 -29.09 13.24 26.10
CA THR A 35 -29.41 11.94 25.49
C THR A 35 -28.55 11.76 24.25
N SER A 36 -27.23 11.80 24.45
CA SER A 36 -26.32 10.97 23.66
C SER A 36 -26.11 9.69 24.45
N THR A 37 -27.05 8.75 24.32
CA THR A 37 -26.76 7.34 24.62
C THR A 37 -25.71 6.88 23.64
N ALA A 38 -24.44 7.00 24.03
CA ALA A 38 -23.37 6.20 23.48
C ALA A 38 -23.78 4.73 23.67
N SER A 39 -24.01 4.03 22.57
CA SER A 39 -24.27 2.60 22.57
C SER A 39 -22.98 1.89 23.01
N THR A 40 -22.86 1.60 24.30
CA THR A 40 -21.75 0.82 24.89
C THR A 40 -22.10 -0.66 24.99
N GLY A 41 -22.76 -1.21 23.97
CA GLY A 41 -22.87 -2.65 23.75
C GLY A 41 -21.86 -3.08 22.67
N PRO A 42 -21.32 -4.30 22.70
CA PRO A 42 -20.62 -4.83 21.54
C PRO A 42 -21.58 -4.79 20.35
N ARG A 43 -21.30 -3.94 19.35
CA ARG A 43 -22.02 -4.00 18.09
C ARG A 43 -21.79 -5.40 17.54
N GLU A 44 -22.86 -6.18 17.39
CA GLU A 44 -22.77 -7.49 16.77
C GLU A 44 -22.08 -7.32 15.42
N LEU A 45 -21.04 -8.12 15.16
CA LEU A 45 -20.35 -8.07 13.89
C LEU A 45 -21.34 -8.40 12.79
N GLU A 46 -21.27 -7.68 11.67
CA GLU A 46 -22.11 -7.95 10.50
C GLU A 46 -22.05 -9.44 10.13
N SER A 47 -23.01 -9.98 9.37
CA SER A 47 -22.81 -11.26 8.67
C SER A 47 -21.74 -11.12 7.56
N PRO A 48 -21.13 -12.20 7.06
CA PRO A 48 -20.18 -12.10 5.93
C PRO A 48 -20.80 -11.44 4.70
N GLU A 49 -22.08 -11.72 4.42
CA GLU A 49 -22.84 -11.17 3.30
C GLU A 49 -23.14 -9.67 3.51
N GLU A 50 -23.49 -9.26 4.73
CA GLU A 50 -23.71 -7.86 5.08
C GLU A 50 -22.41 -7.05 4.98
N LEU A 51 -21.30 -7.63 5.44
CA LEU A 51 -19.98 -7.01 5.32
C LEU A 51 -19.59 -6.82 3.86
N LEU A 52 -19.79 -7.83 3.00
CA LEU A 52 -19.52 -7.72 1.57
C LEU A 52 -20.35 -6.62 0.88
N LYS A 53 -21.63 -6.48 1.22
CA LYS A 53 -22.47 -5.39 0.70
C LYS A 53 -21.92 -4.02 1.11
N LYS A 54 -21.45 -3.90 2.35
CA LYS A 54 -20.83 -2.66 2.84
C LYS A 54 -19.51 -2.35 2.13
N VAL A 55 -18.67 -3.37 1.94
CA VAL A 55 -17.42 -3.23 1.18
C VAL A 55 -17.69 -2.73 -0.23
N GLU A 56 -18.66 -3.33 -0.93
CA GLU A 56 -19.04 -2.87 -2.27
C GLU A 56 -19.57 -1.43 -2.25
N GLN A 57 -20.36 -1.05 -1.24
CA GLN A 57 -20.81 0.33 -1.07
C GLN A 57 -19.63 1.31 -0.91
N ALA A 58 -18.62 0.97 -0.10
CA ALA A 58 -17.43 1.81 0.09
C ALA A 58 -16.62 1.96 -1.21
N ILE A 59 -16.42 0.86 -1.94
CA ILE A 59 -15.75 0.85 -3.26
C ILE A 59 -16.51 1.74 -4.25
N GLU A 60 -17.83 1.63 -4.31
CA GLU A 60 -18.69 2.43 -5.20
C GLU A 60 -18.71 3.91 -4.83
N ILE A 61 -18.69 4.23 -3.53
CA ILE A 61 -18.54 5.62 -3.07
C ILE A 61 -17.20 6.16 -3.54
N ALA A 62 -16.11 5.43 -3.32
CA ALA A 62 -14.80 5.92 -3.70
C ALA A 62 -14.68 6.13 -5.21
N ARG A 63 -15.26 5.21 -5.98
CA ARG A 63 -15.34 5.32 -7.45
C ARG A 63 -16.14 6.55 -7.91
N LYS A 64 -17.18 6.98 -7.18
CA LYS A 64 -18.11 8.05 -7.58
C LYS A 64 -17.82 9.43 -7.00
N GLN A 65 -17.21 9.49 -5.82
CA GLN A 65 -16.98 10.75 -5.10
C GLN A 65 -15.54 11.23 -5.26
N TYR A 66 -14.58 10.31 -5.36
CA TYR A 66 -13.15 10.61 -5.43
C TYR A 66 -12.61 10.40 -6.85
N HIS A 67 -13.25 11.05 -7.83
CA HIS A 67 -12.82 11.02 -9.23
C HIS A 67 -11.60 11.92 -9.45
N LEU A 68 -10.55 11.36 -10.03
CA LEU A 68 -9.44 12.17 -10.52
C LEU A 68 -9.76 12.74 -11.90
N GLU A 69 -9.28 13.96 -12.13
CA GLU A 69 -9.37 14.69 -13.39
C GLU A 69 -8.00 14.77 -14.06
N SER A 70 -7.96 14.54 -15.38
CA SER A 70 -6.73 14.43 -16.19
C SER A 70 -5.84 15.68 -16.21
N ASP A 71 -6.42 16.84 -15.95
CA ASP A 71 -5.77 18.16 -15.99
C ASP A 71 -5.44 18.71 -14.59
N LYS A 72 -5.92 18.06 -13.53
CA LYS A 72 -5.72 18.49 -12.14
C LYS A 72 -4.80 17.56 -11.35
N HIS A 73 -4.82 16.28 -11.67
CA HIS A 73 -4.14 15.26 -10.88
C HIS A 73 -2.93 14.72 -11.62
N SER A 74 -1.93 14.34 -10.83
CA SER A 74 -0.65 13.92 -11.35
C SER A 74 -0.65 12.46 -11.81
N PRO A 75 0.37 12.06 -12.59
CA PRO A 75 0.67 10.68 -12.87
C PRO A 75 0.70 9.76 -11.64
N TRP A 76 1.31 10.23 -10.55
CA TRP A 76 1.35 9.53 -9.27
C TRP A 76 -0.07 9.20 -8.78
N GLU A 77 -0.96 10.19 -8.70
CA GLU A 77 -2.33 9.99 -8.18
C GLU A 77 -3.16 9.07 -9.08
N ILE A 78 -3.08 9.26 -10.41
CA ILE A 78 -3.84 8.48 -11.38
C ILE A 78 -3.42 7.01 -11.37
N TYR A 79 -2.13 6.71 -11.17
CA TYR A 79 -1.68 5.32 -11.01
C TYR A 79 -2.23 4.67 -9.74
N HIS A 80 -2.35 5.40 -8.63
CA HIS A 80 -2.97 4.83 -7.43
C HIS A 80 -4.44 4.47 -7.68
N GLY A 81 -5.16 5.25 -8.49
CA GLY A 81 -6.50 4.87 -8.93
C GLY A 81 -6.54 3.58 -9.77
N ILE A 82 -5.54 3.36 -10.64
CA ILE A 82 -5.37 2.09 -11.38
C ILE A 82 -5.01 0.95 -10.42
N LEU A 83 -4.20 1.21 -9.40
CA LEU A 83 -3.90 0.24 -8.35
C LEU A 83 -5.21 -0.26 -7.74
N ALA A 84 -6.08 0.65 -7.28
CA ALA A 84 -7.36 0.29 -6.64
C ALA A 84 -8.39 -0.37 -7.57
N PHE A 85 -8.60 0.18 -8.77
CA PHE A 85 -9.72 -0.20 -9.64
C PHE A 85 -9.31 -0.97 -10.89
N ARG A 86 -8.02 -1.31 -11.01
CA ARG A 86 -7.48 -2.12 -12.11
C ARG A 86 -7.74 -1.47 -13.47
N LYS A 87 -7.91 -2.29 -14.52
CA LYS A 87 -8.19 -1.86 -15.90
C LYS A 87 -9.50 -1.09 -16.05
N ASP A 88 -10.42 -1.18 -15.09
CA ASP A 88 -11.73 -0.53 -15.16
C ASP A 88 -11.72 0.89 -14.59
N TYR A 89 -10.57 1.38 -14.10
CA TYR A 89 -10.47 2.70 -13.54
C TYR A 89 -10.83 3.78 -14.57
N LYS A 90 -11.66 4.74 -14.16
CA LYS A 90 -12.07 5.88 -14.99
C LYS A 90 -11.70 7.18 -14.31
N ILE A 91 -11.19 8.11 -15.11
CA ILE A 91 -10.91 9.49 -14.73
C ILE A 91 -11.80 10.44 -15.53
N ARG A 92 -11.95 11.67 -15.06
CA ARG A 92 -12.62 12.74 -15.80
C ARG A 92 -11.63 13.39 -16.76
N LYS A 93 -12.00 13.48 -18.03
CA LYS A 93 -11.31 14.30 -19.04
C LYS A 93 -12.35 15.16 -19.74
N GLU A 94 -12.20 16.48 -19.66
CA GLU A 94 -13.11 17.45 -20.30
C GLU A 94 -14.60 17.18 -19.98
N GLY A 95 -14.88 16.87 -18.71
CA GLY A 95 -16.24 16.58 -18.25
C GLY A 95 -16.80 15.21 -18.62
N LYS A 96 -16.02 14.33 -19.26
CA LYS A 96 -16.41 12.95 -19.60
C LYS A 96 -15.58 11.93 -18.84
N ASP A 97 -16.19 10.80 -18.50
CA ASP A 97 -15.45 9.68 -17.95
C ASP A 97 -14.73 8.92 -19.07
N VAL A 98 -13.42 8.78 -18.94
CA VAL A 98 -12.56 8.02 -19.86
C VAL A 98 -11.83 6.93 -19.08
N ASN A 99 -11.55 5.80 -19.72
CA ASN A 99 -10.72 4.77 -19.12
C ASN A 99 -9.30 5.31 -18.88
N ALA A 100 -8.81 5.17 -17.64
CA ALA A 100 -7.53 5.73 -17.25
C ALA A 100 -6.36 5.05 -17.97
N LEU A 101 -6.38 3.71 -18.07
CA LEU A 101 -5.33 2.95 -18.74
C LEU A 101 -5.25 3.29 -20.24
N GLU A 102 -6.39 3.35 -20.93
CA GLU A 102 -6.45 3.75 -22.35
C GLU A 102 -5.95 5.18 -22.54
N TRP A 103 -6.33 6.10 -21.65
CA TRP A 103 -5.91 7.48 -21.73
C TRP A 103 -4.41 7.63 -21.52
N ILE A 104 -3.81 7.02 -20.49
CA ILE A 104 -2.35 7.09 -20.28
C ILE A 104 -1.58 6.45 -21.44
N SER A 105 -2.13 5.41 -22.06
CA SER A 105 -1.56 4.76 -23.24
C SER A 105 -1.55 5.62 -24.50
N SER A 106 -2.32 6.71 -24.54
CA SER A 106 -2.42 7.59 -25.71
C SER A 106 -1.24 8.55 -25.91
N GLY A 107 -0.22 8.51 -25.05
CA GLY A 107 0.97 9.36 -25.17
C GLY A 107 0.81 10.71 -24.48
N VAL A 108 0.27 10.66 -23.26
CA VAL A 108 -0.02 11.84 -22.44
C VAL A 108 1.27 12.47 -21.88
N PHE A 109 1.17 13.77 -21.63
CA PHE A 109 2.22 14.57 -21.02
C PHE A 109 1.73 15.11 -19.67
N PHE A 110 2.65 15.25 -18.73
CA PHE A 110 2.45 15.95 -17.47
C PHE A 110 3.66 16.85 -17.22
N ASP A 111 3.43 18.10 -16.79
CA ASP A 111 4.51 19.09 -16.62
C ASP A 111 5.45 19.22 -17.84
N LYS A 112 4.89 19.08 -19.05
CA LYS A 112 5.58 19.11 -20.36
C LYS A 112 6.54 17.94 -20.61
N GLU A 113 6.54 16.94 -19.75
CA GLU A 113 7.31 15.71 -19.92
C GLU A 113 6.39 14.55 -20.32
N PRO A 114 6.83 13.65 -21.21
CA PRO A 114 6.03 12.50 -21.61
C PRO A 114 5.95 11.49 -20.46
N TRP A 115 4.76 10.92 -20.25
CA TRP A 115 4.58 9.96 -19.15
C TRP A 115 5.34 8.65 -19.40
N PHE A 116 5.46 8.22 -20.65
CA PHE A 116 6.27 7.07 -21.03
C PHE A 116 7.39 7.47 -21.97
N GLN A 117 8.54 6.83 -21.82
CA GLN A 117 9.78 7.15 -22.52
C GLN A 117 10.38 5.88 -23.11
N LYS A 118 10.97 5.98 -24.30
CA LYS A 118 11.91 4.96 -24.79
C LYS A 118 13.22 5.02 -24.02
N THR A 119 13.86 3.88 -23.89
CA THR A 119 15.21 3.75 -23.30
C THR A 119 16.09 2.93 -24.24
N GLU A 120 17.38 2.82 -23.92
CA GLU A 120 18.28 1.92 -24.63
C GLU A 120 17.91 0.43 -24.47
N PHE A 121 17.07 0.09 -23.49
CA PHE A 121 16.67 -1.28 -23.13
C PHE A 121 15.19 -1.57 -23.36
N GLY A 122 14.48 -0.72 -24.11
CA GLY A 122 13.04 -0.83 -24.34
C GLY A 122 12.33 0.46 -23.99
N GLY A 123 11.65 0.48 -22.84
CA GLY A 123 10.91 1.67 -22.39
C GLY A 123 10.75 1.75 -20.88
N ARG A 124 10.21 2.86 -20.40
CA ARG A 124 9.90 3.05 -18.97
C ARG A 124 8.78 4.06 -18.79
N ALA A 125 8.14 4.03 -17.62
CA ALA A 125 7.41 5.19 -17.11
C ALA A 125 8.42 6.29 -16.72
N HIS A 126 7.97 7.54 -16.77
CA HIS A 126 8.82 8.69 -16.47
C HIS A 126 9.29 8.62 -15.01
N PRO A 127 10.60 8.75 -14.74
CA PRO A 127 11.14 8.66 -13.38
C PRO A 127 10.73 9.86 -12.51
N TYR A 128 10.99 9.77 -11.21
CA TYR A 128 10.77 10.84 -10.25
C TYR A 128 11.36 12.19 -10.71
N THR A 129 10.56 13.24 -10.57
CA THR A 129 10.99 14.64 -10.76
C THR A 129 10.84 15.45 -9.47
N LYS A 130 9.66 15.36 -8.85
CA LYS A 130 9.30 15.96 -7.57
C LYS A 130 8.23 15.10 -6.90
N SER A 131 8.03 15.32 -5.60
CA SER A 131 7.00 14.63 -4.82
C SER A 131 5.65 14.68 -5.53
N ASN A 132 5.01 13.51 -5.60
CA ASN A 132 3.67 13.30 -6.15
C ASN A 132 3.50 13.76 -7.61
N ALA A 133 4.56 13.81 -8.42
CA ALA A 133 4.45 14.09 -9.86
C ALA A 133 4.39 12.80 -10.69
N PHE A 134 5.53 12.16 -10.90
CA PHE A 134 5.66 10.87 -11.59
C PHE A 134 5.90 9.74 -10.58
N GLU A 135 6.37 8.57 -11.02
CA GLU A 135 6.69 7.49 -10.09
C GLU A 135 7.74 7.94 -9.07
N GLY A 136 7.40 7.79 -7.79
CA GLY A 136 8.30 8.16 -6.69
C GLY A 136 9.35 7.11 -6.41
N HIS A 137 9.09 5.88 -6.86
CA HIS A 137 9.98 4.74 -6.73
C HIS A 137 10.17 4.11 -8.10
N LYS A 138 11.38 3.59 -8.34
CA LYS A 138 11.72 2.91 -9.59
C LYS A 138 10.78 1.72 -9.80
N ASN A 139 10.21 1.61 -11.00
CA ASN A 139 9.30 0.54 -11.41
C ASN A 139 7.95 0.50 -10.66
N GLN A 140 7.60 1.52 -9.87
CA GLN A 140 6.29 1.61 -9.21
C GLN A 140 5.14 1.52 -10.22
N SER A 141 5.26 2.26 -11.33
CA SER A 141 4.27 2.22 -12.41
C SER A 141 4.09 0.80 -12.96
N LEU A 142 5.20 0.08 -13.17
CA LEU A 142 5.17 -1.29 -13.68
C LEU A 142 4.52 -2.26 -12.68
N ALA A 143 4.73 -2.08 -11.38
CA ALA A 143 4.06 -2.87 -10.34
C ALA A 143 2.55 -2.62 -10.30
N VAL A 144 2.11 -1.37 -10.50
CA VAL A 144 0.69 -1.04 -10.65
C VAL A 144 0.10 -1.69 -11.90
N LEU A 145 0.81 -1.67 -13.03
CA LEU A 145 0.39 -2.38 -14.25
C LEU A 145 0.29 -3.90 -14.03
N ALA A 146 1.22 -4.48 -13.26
CA ALA A 146 1.17 -5.88 -12.85
C ALA A 146 -0.06 -6.17 -11.97
N MET A 147 -0.40 -5.29 -11.02
CA MET A 147 -1.60 -5.46 -10.20
C MET A 147 -2.88 -5.37 -11.01
N ALA A 148 -2.89 -4.49 -12.00
CA ALA A 148 -3.93 -4.35 -13.00
C ALA A 148 -3.93 -5.48 -14.06
N ASP A 149 -3.01 -6.45 -13.99
CA ASP A 149 -2.83 -7.54 -14.96
C ASP A 149 -2.74 -7.05 -16.41
N VAL A 150 -2.08 -5.92 -16.64
CA VAL A 150 -1.92 -5.36 -17.99
C VAL A 150 -1.04 -6.28 -18.84
N PRO A 151 -1.50 -6.73 -20.03
CA PRO A 151 -0.76 -7.67 -20.88
C PRO A 151 0.60 -7.15 -21.34
N LEU A 152 1.54 -8.07 -21.60
CA LEU A 152 2.89 -7.75 -22.08
C LEU A 152 2.90 -7.01 -23.43
N ASP A 153 1.92 -7.25 -24.29
CA ASP A 153 1.77 -6.62 -25.61
C ASP A 153 0.99 -5.29 -25.57
N HIS A 154 0.48 -4.89 -24.40
CA HIS A 154 -0.20 -3.61 -24.24
C HIS A 154 0.78 -2.47 -24.54
N THR A 155 0.33 -1.52 -25.36
CA THR A 155 1.19 -0.47 -25.92
C THR A 155 0.95 0.89 -25.25
N PHE A 156 2.03 1.64 -25.02
CA PHE A 156 2.01 3.05 -24.63
C PHE A 156 2.68 3.88 -25.72
N GLN A 157 2.03 4.96 -26.15
CA GLN A 157 2.65 5.91 -27.08
C GLN A 157 3.70 6.75 -26.33
N THR A 158 4.82 7.01 -27.00
CA THR A 158 5.86 7.94 -26.53
C THR A 158 6.24 8.89 -27.67
N PRO A 159 6.92 10.02 -27.41
CA PRO A 159 7.39 10.92 -28.46
C PRO A 159 8.29 10.25 -29.50
N ASP A 160 9.03 9.22 -29.09
CA ASP A 160 10.00 8.49 -29.93
C ASP A 160 9.41 7.20 -30.53
N GLY A 161 8.08 7.07 -30.50
CA GLY A 161 7.32 5.92 -30.99
C GLY A 161 6.82 5.00 -29.86
N PRO A 162 5.96 4.01 -30.18
CA PRO A 162 5.34 3.16 -29.17
C PRO A 162 6.35 2.29 -28.42
N ILE A 163 6.03 1.95 -27.18
CA ILE A 163 6.64 0.90 -26.35
C ILE A 163 5.56 -0.03 -25.83
N THR A 164 5.93 -1.24 -25.43
CA THR A 164 5.04 -2.24 -24.83
C THR A 164 5.33 -2.43 -23.34
N VAL A 165 4.43 -3.09 -22.60
CA VAL A 165 4.73 -3.54 -21.23
C VAL A 165 5.96 -4.46 -21.22
N ALA A 166 6.14 -5.31 -22.23
CA ALA A 166 7.35 -6.13 -22.38
C ALA A 166 8.63 -5.28 -22.46
N ASP A 167 8.61 -4.17 -23.20
CA ASP A 167 9.75 -3.23 -23.26
C ASP A 167 10.05 -2.59 -21.89
N ILE A 168 9.01 -2.34 -21.08
CA ILE A 168 9.17 -1.82 -19.71
C ILE A 168 9.76 -2.89 -18.78
N VAL A 169 9.32 -4.14 -18.91
CA VAL A 169 9.89 -5.29 -18.20
C VAL A 169 11.36 -5.52 -18.59
N ASP A 170 11.70 -5.40 -19.87
CA ASP A 170 13.08 -5.52 -20.38
C ASP A 170 13.99 -4.44 -19.81
N ASN A 171 13.52 -3.19 -19.78
CA ASN A 171 14.23 -2.10 -19.13
C ASN A 171 14.42 -2.35 -17.62
N ALA A 172 13.37 -2.80 -16.92
CA ALA A 172 13.45 -3.09 -15.48
C ALA A 172 14.47 -4.19 -15.16
N LYS A 173 14.53 -5.26 -15.98
CA LYS A 173 15.56 -6.32 -15.88
C LYS A 173 16.97 -5.76 -16.10
N LYS A 174 17.15 -4.92 -17.12
CA LYS A 174 18.46 -4.38 -17.49
C LYS A 174 19.00 -3.36 -16.50
N GLU A 175 18.13 -2.59 -15.88
CA GLU A 175 18.49 -1.57 -14.91
C GLU A 175 18.65 -2.09 -13.48
N MET A 176 18.42 -3.38 -13.22
CA MET A 176 18.56 -3.98 -11.89
C MET A 176 19.97 -3.77 -11.32
N GLN A 177 20.05 -3.39 -10.05
CA GLN A 177 21.30 -3.06 -9.37
C GLN A 177 21.33 -3.61 -7.94
N GLU A 178 22.53 -3.94 -7.48
CA GLU A 178 22.73 -4.19 -6.06
C GLU A 178 22.45 -2.90 -5.28
N ASN A 179 22.01 -3.04 -4.02
CA ASN A 179 21.85 -1.91 -3.11
C ASN A 179 20.79 -0.89 -3.58
N GLU A 180 19.72 -1.36 -4.21
CA GLU A 180 18.55 -0.54 -4.53
C GLU A 180 17.29 -1.04 -3.80
N GLU A 181 16.26 -0.20 -3.76
CA GLU A 181 14.93 -0.61 -3.34
C GLU A 181 14.34 -1.58 -4.37
N VAL A 182 14.04 -2.81 -3.94
CA VAL A 182 13.53 -3.87 -4.83
C VAL A 182 12.02 -4.08 -4.74
N THR A 183 11.29 -3.38 -3.86
CA THR A 183 9.87 -3.64 -3.58
C THR A 183 9.01 -3.67 -4.84
N TRP A 184 9.05 -2.61 -5.63
CA TRP A 184 8.25 -2.48 -6.85
C TRP A 184 8.76 -3.38 -7.97
N SER A 185 10.08 -3.55 -8.07
CA SER A 185 10.70 -4.47 -9.03
C SER A 185 10.33 -5.94 -8.75
N LEU A 186 10.36 -6.37 -7.49
CA LEU A 186 9.99 -7.73 -7.08
C LEU A 186 8.54 -8.01 -7.46
N TRP A 187 7.62 -7.10 -7.10
CA TRP A 187 6.21 -7.23 -7.44
C TRP A 187 5.99 -7.33 -8.95
N ALA A 188 6.54 -6.40 -9.72
CA ALA A 188 6.40 -6.39 -11.17
C ALA A 188 7.02 -7.63 -11.83
N LEU A 189 8.27 -7.95 -11.52
CA LEU A 189 9.02 -8.98 -12.24
C LEU A 189 8.50 -10.38 -11.89
N VAL A 190 8.12 -10.65 -10.63
CA VAL A 190 7.51 -11.94 -10.30
C VAL A 190 6.16 -12.12 -10.98
N HIS A 191 5.40 -11.03 -11.17
CA HIS A 191 4.15 -11.06 -11.91
C HIS A 191 4.36 -11.38 -13.39
N TYR A 192 5.37 -10.82 -14.06
CA TYR A 192 5.54 -10.95 -15.51
C TYR A 192 6.45 -12.11 -15.94
N LEU A 193 7.40 -12.51 -15.10
CA LEU A 193 8.41 -13.52 -15.43
C LEU A 193 8.22 -14.83 -14.66
N GLY A 194 7.56 -14.76 -13.50
CA GLY A 194 7.37 -15.89 -12.61
C GLY A 194 8.51 -16.12 -11.61
N PRO A 195 8.31 -17.04 -10.66
CA PRO A 195 9.19 -17.23 -9.51
C PRO A 195 10.56 -17.85 -9.86
N ASP A 196 10.67 -18.55 -10.99
CA ASP A 196 11.90 -19.25 -11.39
C ASP A 196 12.75 -18.41 -12.37
N ALA A 197 12.37 -17.15 -12.60
CA ALA A 197 12.98 -16.33 -13.63
C ALA A 197 14.44 -15.99 -13.31
N SER A 198 15.28 -16.06 -14.34
CA SER A 198 16.62 -15.49 -14.36
C SER A 198 16.83 -14.60 -15.59
N TRP A 199 17.69 -13.60 -15.46
CA TRP A 199 18.03 -12.65 -16.53
C TRP A 199 19.44 -12.09 -16.35
N GLN A 200 19.92 -11.35 -17.35
CA GLN A 200 21.16 -10.58 -17.25
C GLN A 200 20.86 -9.09 -17.26
N ASP A 201 21.48 -8.35 -16.35
CA ASP A 201 21.40 -6.89 -16.33
C ASP A 201 22.22 -6.25 -17.48
N LYS A 202 22.37 -4.92 -17.45
CA LYS A 202 23.15 -4.17 -18.45
C LYS A 202 24.68 -4.40 -18.36
N LYS A 203 25.18 -4.91 -17.24
CA LYS A 203 26.59 -5.28 -17.05
C LYS A 203 26.87 -6.74 -17.42
N GLY A 204 25.84 -7.49 -17.78
CA GLY A 204 25.93 -8.92 -18.06
C GLY A 204 25.94 -9.78 -16.80
N GLU A 205 25.63 -9.21 -15.63
CA GLU A 205 25.55 -10.00 -14.41
C GLU A 205 24.22 -10.75 -14.37
N GLU A 206 24.27 -12.02 -13.97
CA GLU A 206 23.07 -12.85 -13.81
C GLU A 206 22.27 -12.41 -12.57
N TRP A 207 20.96 -12.33 -12.71
CA TRP A 207 19.99 -12.07 -11.65
C TRP A 207 18.94 -13.17 -11.66
N ARG A 208 18.42 -13.50 -10.48
CA ARG A 208 17.34 -14.47 -10.28
C ARG A 208 16.28 -13.86 -9.37
N MET A 209 15.06 -14.38 -9.45
CA MET A 209 13.99 -13.95 -8.55
C MET A 209 14.36 -14.12 -7.07
N ASP A 210 15.06 -15.20 -6.71
CA ASP A 210 15.57 -15.43 -5.35
C ASP A 210 16.46 -14.30 -4.84
N ASP A 211 17.23 -13.63 -5.72
CA ASP A 211 18.08 -12.51 -5.33
C ASP A 211 17.22 -11.31 -4.88
N LEU A 212 16.10 -11.05 -5.57
CA LEU A 212 15.15 -10.00 -5.20
C LEU A 212 14.39 -10.33 -3.92
N VAL A 213 14.00 -11.59 -3.71
CA VAL A 213 13.36 -12.05 -2.47
C VAL A 213 14.32 -11.91 -1.28
N TYR A 214 15.58 -12.30 -1.45
CA TYR A 214 16.63 -12.09 -0.45
C TYR A 214 16.80 -10.61 -0.12
N MET A 215 16.97 -9.75 -1.12
CA MET A 215 17.11 -8.31 -0.92
C MET A 215 15.90 -7.73 -0.18
N GLN A 216 14.68 -8.12 -0.56
CA GLN A 216 13.46 -7.65 0.09
C GLN A 216 13.36 -8.11 1.55
N ASN A 217 13.69 -9.38 1.81
CA ASN A 217 13.80 -9.89 3.18
C ASN A 217 14.79 -9.08 3.99
N ALA A 218 15.91 -8.66 3.42
CA ALA A 218 16.97 -7.97 4.14
C ALA A 218 16.70 -6.47 4.39
N THR A 219 15.74 -5.85 3.67
CA THR A 219 15.40 -4.41 3.80
C THR A 219 14.18 -4.09 4.66
N ILE A 220 13.27 -5.04 4.91
CA ILE A 220 12.06 -4.79 5.73
C ILE A 220 12.46 -4.47 7.17
N SER A 221 12.13 -3.23 7.59
CA SER A 221 12.28 -2.76 8.97
C SER A 221 11.17 -1.77 9.35
N ASN A 222 11.04 -1.48 10.64
CA ASN A 222 10.04 -0.55 11.17
C ASN A 222 10.26 0.92 10.76
N ASP A 223 11.46 1.29 10.31
CA ASP A 223 11.78 2.66 9.85
C ASP A 223 11.43 2.87 8.37
N SER A 224 10.86 1.87 7.70
CA SER A 224 10.45 1.96 6.30
C SER A 224 9.22 2.86 6.12
N ALA A 225 9.10 3.52 4.97
CA ALA A 225 7.90 4.28 4.62
C ALA A 225 6.63 3.42 4.76
N CYS A 226 5.56 4.03 5.26
CA CYS A 226 4.28 3.36 5.56
C CYS A 226 4.44 2.05 6.37
N GLY A 227 5.39 2.03 7.32
CA GLY A 227 5.68 0.88 8.18
C GLY A 227 6.21 -0.36 7.45
N GLY A 228 6.65 -0.23 6.20
CA GLY A 228 7.12 -1.35 5.37
C GLY A 228 6.00 -2.21 4.79
N THR A 229 4.76 -1.73 4.82
CA THR A 229 3.58 -2.45 4.31
C THR A 229 3.67 -2.75 2.80
N HIS A 230 4.18 -1.83 1.96
CA HIS A 230 4.41 -2.12 0.53
C HIS A 230 5.42 -3.24 0.31
N ALA A 231 6.50 -3.26 1.09
CA ALA A 231 7.51 -4.31 1.04
C ALA A 231 6.93 -5.67 1.45
N LEU A 232 6.12 -5.69 2.50
CA LEU A 232 5.40 -6.88 2.95
C LEU A 232 4.36 -7.35 1.92
N PHE A 233 3.67 -6.41 1.26
CA PHE A 233 2.75 -6.71 0.16
C PHE A 233 3.48 -7.37 -1.01
N ALA A 234 4.57 -6.76 -1.51
CA ALA A 234 5.35 -7.31 -2.62
C ALA A 234 5.92 -8.69 -2.30
N LEU A 235 6.40 -8.88 -1.07
CA LEU A 235 6.89 -10.17 -0.59
C LEU A 235 5.76 -11.21 -0.50
N ALA A 236 4.57 -10.83 -0.02
CA ALA A 236 3.40 -11.70 0.01
C ALA A 236 2.93 -12.09 -1.41
N TYR A 237 2.91 -11.13 -2.33
CA TYR A 237 2.62 -11.35 -3.75
C TYR A 237 3.59 -12.39 -4.35
N ALA A 238 4.89 -12.19 -4.16
CA ALA A 238 5.92 -13.09 -4.65
C ALA A 238 5.78 -14.49 -4.03
N ARG A 239 5.63 -14.58 -2.70
CA ARG A 239 5.44 -15.84 -1.95
C ARG A 239 4.21 -16.60 -2.46
N ASN A 240 3.10 -15.92 -2.67
CA ASN A 240 1.88 -16.54 -3.20
C ASN A 240 2.09 -17.04 -4.64
N THR A 241 2.77 -16.27 -5.49
CA THR A 241 3.13 -16.67 -6.86
C THR A 241 4.00 -17.94 -6.85
N TYR A 242 5.00 -17.99 -5.97
CA TYR A 242 5.85 -19.16 -5.78
C TYR A 242 5.04 -20.39 -5.34
N GLN A 243 4.19 -20.26 -4.32
CA GLN A 243 3.33 -21.38 -3.87
C GLN A 243 2.34 -21.84 -4.96
N ASN A 244 1.75 -20.90 -5.69
CA ASN A 244 0.79 -21.18 -6.78
C ASN A 244 1.43 -21.82 -8.01
N SER A 245 2.76 -21.81 -8.12
CA SER A 245 3.53 -22.60 -9.09
C SER A 245 3.76 -24.06 -8.64
N GLY A 246 3.19 -24.47 -7.50
CA GLY A 246 3.32 -25.82 -6.95
C GLY A 246 4.64 -26.07 -6.22
N GLN A 247 5.39 -25.01 -5.93
CA GLN A 247 6.68 -25.12 -5.25
C GLN A 247 6.53 -25.18 -3.73
N ARG A 248 7.41 -25.97 -3.11
CA ARG A 248 7.53 -26.02 -1.65
C ARG A 248 8.43 -24.87 -1.19
N LEU A 249 7.97 -24.12 -0.19
CA LEU A 249 8.77 -23.05 0.41
C LEU A 249 10.08 -23.61 0.99
N SER A 250 11.20 -23.04 0.55
CA SER A 250 12.57 -23.34 0.98
C SER A 250 13.44 -22.09 0.84
N GLY A 251 14.60 -22.06 1.51
CA GLY A 251 15.54 -20.94 1.43
C GLY A 251 14.89 -19.58 1.75
N PHE A 252 15.16 -18.58 0.91
CA PHE A 252 14.65 -17.21 1.07
C PHE A 252 13.13 -17.11 0.95
N TRP A 253 12.49 -18.04 0.23
CA TRP A 253 11.03 -18.11 0.15
C TRP A 253 10.40 -18.56 1.48
N LEU A 254 11.06 -19.47 2.20
CA LEU A 254 10.63 -19.85 3.55
C LEU A 254 10.87 -18.72 4.55
N GLU A 255 12.01 -18.02 4.46
CA GLU A 255 12.29 -16.84 5.28
C GLU A 255 11.24 -15.74 5.05
N ALA A 256 10.86 -15.53 3.77
CA ALA A 256 9.81 -14.60 3.39
C ALA A 256 8.47 -14.96 4.03
N ASP A 257 8.07 -16.24 3.94
CA ASP A 257 6.84 -16.73 4.57
C ASP A 257 6.84 -16.53 6.08
N GLN A 258 7.94 -16.89 6.77
CA GLN A 258 8.09 -16.69 8.22
C GLN A 258 7.99 -15.21 8.61
N LYS A 259 8.62 -14.33 7.84
CA LYS A 259 8.55 -12.88 8.05
C LYS A 259 7.11 -12.38 7.86
N ILE A 260 6.43 -12.78 6.81
CA ILE A 260 5.02 -12.45 6.56
C ILE A 260 4.14 -12.92 7.72
N GLN A 261 4.27 -14.18 8.17
CA GLN A 261 3.49 -14.71 9.29
C GLN A 261 3.73 -13.92 10.58
N ARG A 262 4.97 -13.51 10.85
CA ARG A 262 5.29 -12.66 11.99
C ARG A 262 4.54 -11.32 11.91
N TYR A 263 4.60 -10.62 10.78
CA TYR A 263 3.96 -9.31 10.62
C TYR A 263 2.42 -9.40 10.61
N ILE A 264 1.84 -10.51 10.17
CA ILE A 264 0.40 -10.79 10.32
C ILE A 264 0.02 -10.82 11.81
N GLU A 265 0.75 -11.56 12.64
CA GLU A 265 0.44 -11.65 14.06
C GLU A 265 0.80 -10.37 14.82
N GLU A 266 1.81 -9.61 14.40
CA GLU A 266 2.09 -8.27 14.93
C GLU A 266 0.93 -7.30 14.63
N ALA A 267 0.43 -7.22 13.39
CA ALA A 267 -0.75 -6.41 13.06
C ALA A 267 -1.97 -6.79 13.92
N ARG A 268 -2.21 -8.10 14.08
CA ARG A 268 -3.31 -8.60 14.91
C ARG A 268 -3.14 -8.21 16.38
N ALA A 269 -1.94 -8.35 16.94
CA ALA A 269 -1.66 -8.02 18.33
C ALA A 269 -1.77 -6.50 18.60
N MET A 270 -1.40 -5.68 17.62
CA MET A 270 -1.43 -4.22 17.71
C MET A 270 -2.78 -3.60 17.32
N GLN A 271 -3.74 -4.39 16.82
CA GLN A 271 -5.06 -3.89 16.44
C GLN A 271 -5.77 -3.24 17.64
N ASN A 272 -6.40 -2.10 17.38
CA ASN A 272 -7.20 -1.34 18.35
C ASN A 272 -8.58 -1.98 18.52
N PHE A 273 -9.27 -1.60 19.61
CA PHE A 273 -10.56 -2.19 19.97
C PHE A 273 -11.66 -1.93 18.94
N ASP A 274 -11.58 -0.82 18.20
CA ASP A 274 -12.52 -0.42 17.15
C ASP A 274 -12.28 -1.17 15.82
N GLY A 275 -11.17 -1.92 15.70
CA GLY A 275 -10.77 -2.61 14.48
C GLY A 275 -9.69 -1.92 13.66
N SER A 276 -9.34 -0.66 13.98
CA SER A 276 -8.23 0.02 13.31
C SER A 276 -6.90 -0.65 13.60
N PHE A 277 -5.99 -0.64 12.63
CA PHE A 277 -4.60 -1.01 12.88
C PHE A 277 -3.84 0.15 13.51
N SER A 278 -2.67 -0.14 14.04
CA SER A 278 -1.91 0.86 14.76
C SER A 278 -1.50 2.02 13.85
N TYR A 279 -1.63 3.24 14.38
CA TYR A 279 -1.07 4.42 13.75
C TYR A 279 0.46 4.31 13.57
N ASP A 280 1.13 3.61 14.49
CA ASP A 280 2.58 3.35 14.43
C ASP A 280 2.89 2.00 13.72
N TYR A 281 1.98 1.51 12.89
CA TYR A 281 2.06 0.24 12.15
C TYR A 281 2.43 -0.97 13.02
N PHE A 282 3.68 -1.44 12.93
CA PHE A 282 4.19 -2.62 13.62
C PHE A 282 5.17 -2.28 14.77
N PHE A 283 5.32 -0.99 15.10
CA PHE A 283 6.25 -0.57 16.16
C PHE A 283 5.63 -0.72 17.55
N GLN A 284 4.45 -0.15 17.75
CA GLN A 284 3.70 -0.23 19.00
C GLN A 284 2.21 -0.10 18.74
N LYS A 285 1.38 -0.47 19.71
CA LYS A 285 -0.06 -0.22 19.65
C LYS A 285 -0.36 1.26 19.86
N SER A 286 -0.99 1.89 18.88
CA SER A 286 -1.35 3.31 18.87
C SER A 286 -2.67 3.51 18.14
N ALA A 287 -3.57 4.33 18.67
CA ALA A 287 -4.88 4.60 18.07
C ALA A 287 -4.97 6.04 17.60
N SER A 288 -5.59 6.26 16.45
CA SER A 288 -5.96 7.59 15.97
C SER A 288 -7.45 7.62 15.67
N ASN A 289 -8.09 8.73 16.04
CA ASN A 289 -9.47 9.02 15.65
C ASN A 289 -9.55 9.85 14.35
N ASN A 290 -8.40 10.28 13.81
CA ASN A 290 -8.35 11.05 12.57
C ASN A 290 -8.61 10.11 11.39
N PHE A 291 -9.63 10.46 10.58
CA PHE A 291 -10.00 9.69 9.40
C PHE A 291 -8.85 9.52 8.40
N GLN A 292 -8.10 10.58 8.08
CA GLN A 292 -6.99 10.52 7.13
C GLN A 292 -5.86 9.60 7.63
N GLU A 293 -5.55 9.70 8.93
CA GLU A 293 -4.53 8.85 9.55
C GLU A 293 -4.95 7.37 9.59
N ARG A 294 -6.23 7.10 9.88
CA ARG A 294 -6.77 5.73 9.82
C ARG A 294 -6.80 5.20 8.39
N LEU A 295 -7.18 6.01 7.41
CA LEU A 295 -7.16 5.65 5.99
C LEU A 295 -5.75 5.26 5.56
N GLU A 296 -4.75 6.07 5.91
CA GLU A 296 -3.34 5.80 5.65
C GLU A 296 -2.89 4.49 6.34
N THR A 297 -3.00 4.41 7.67
CA THR A 297 -2.36 3.34 8.44
C THR A 297 -3.12 2.02 8.39
N THR A 298 -4.45 2.07 8.56
CA THR A 298 -5.31 0.88 8.46
C THR A 298 -5.44 0.43 7.02
N GLY A 299 -5.54 1.35 6.06
CA GLY A 299 -5.60 1.02 4.63
C GLY A 299 -4.38 0.24 4.15
N HIS A 300 -3.18 0.78 4.36
CA HIS A 300 -1.93 0.12 3.98
C HIS A 300 -1.71 -1.22 4.70
N THR A 301 -1.97 -1.28 6.01
CA THR A 301 -1.84 -2.53 6.76
C THR A 301 -2.83 -3.58 6.26
N LEU A 302 -4.07 -3.19 6.00
CA LEU A 302 -5.09 -4.07 5.48
C LEU A 302 -4.75 -4.57 4.07
N GLU A 303 -4.28 -3.70 3.18
CA GLU A 303 -3.86 -4.07 1.82
C GLU A 303 -2.82 -5.20 1.85
N PHE A 304 -1.77 -5.06 2.66
CA PHE A 304 -0.80 -6.13 2.92
C PHE A 304 -1.49 -7.42 3.41
N LEU A 305 -2.33 -7.33 4.44
CA LEU A 305 -3.00 -8.49 5.02
C LEU A 305 -3.91 -9.20 4.03
N MET A 306 -4.57 -8.45 3.15
CA MET A 306 -5.45 -8.98 2.11
C MET A 306 -4.67 -9.68 1.01
N MET A 307 -3.39 -9.36 0.81
CA MET A 307 -2.49 -10.17 -0.01
C MET A 307 -1.95 -11.39 0.75
N ALA A 308 -1.67 -11.27 2.05
CA ALA A 308 -0.86 -12.23 2.79
C ALA A 308 -1.64 -13.35 3.52
N LEU A 309 -2.83 -13.05 4.04
CA LEU A 309 -3.63 -14.01 4.80
C LEU A 309 -4.11 -15.15 3.89
N PRO A 310 -4.20 -16.41 4.38
CA PRO A 310 -4.92 -17.47 3.67
C PRO A 310 -6.44 -17.28 3.80
N ASP A 311 -7.23 -17.74 2.80
CA ASP A 311 -8.68 -17.49 2.71
C ASP A 311 -9.45 -17.86 3.99
N LYS A 312 -9.07 -18.99 4.61
CA LYS A 312 -9.67 -19.49 5.86
C LYS A 312 -9.62 -18.50 7.03
N ARG A 313 -8.71 -17.52 7.01
CA ARG A 313 -8.54 -16.50 8.05
C ARG A 313 -9.27 -15.19 7.75
N LEU A 314 -9.79 -15.00 6.54
CA LEU A 314 -10.48 -13.76 6.16
C LEU A 314 -11.77 -13.51 6.95
N ASN A 315 -12.36 -14.57 7.51
CA ASN A 315 -13.52 -14.50 8.38
C ASN A 315 -13.18 -14.39 9.88
N GLU A 316 -11.91 -14.30 10.27
CA GLU A 316 -11.55 -14.06 11.67
C GLU A 316 -12.07 -12.68 12.12
N GLU A 317 -12.58 -12.60 13.34
CA GLU A 317 -13.22 -11.41 13.89
C GLU A 317 -12.38 -10.13 13.73
N TRP A 318 -11.07 -10.21 14.01
CA TRP A 318 -10.17 -9.06 13.91
C TRP A 318 -10.02 -8.54 12.47
N VAL A 319 -10.03 -9.44 11.47
CA VAL A 319 -10.01 -9.05 10.05
C VAL A 319 -11.31 -8.35 9.69
N ARG A 320 -12.44 -8.94 10.08
CA ARG A 320 -13.78 -8.40 9.77
C ARG A 320 -14.01 -7.05 10.42
N LYS A 321 -13.48 -6.83 11.63
CA LYS A 321 -13.47 -5.52 12.30
C LYS A 321 -12.71 -4.47 11.49
N ALA A 322 -11.49 -4.78 11.02
CA ALA A 322 -10.72 -3.85 10.19
C ALA A 322 -11.43 -3.50 8.87
N ILE A 323 -11.97 -4.51 8.18
CA ILE A 323 -12.75 -4.32 6.95
C ILE A 323 -13.97 -3.43 7.21
N SER A 324 -14.74 -3.74 8.27
CA SER A 324 -15.96 -3.00 8.61
C SER A 324 -15.63 -1.55 8.99
N LEU A 325 -14.59 -1.34 9.80
CA LEU A 325 -14.12 0.00 10.17
C LEU A 325 -13.72 0.81 8.94
N LEU A 326 -12.84 0.29 8.08
CA LEU A 326 -12.35 1.01 6.91
C LEU A 326 -13.48 1.32 5.92
N ALA A 327 -14.41 0.38 5.72
CA ALA A 327 -15.58 0.61 4.89
C ALA A 327 -16.52 1.69 5.48
N ASN A 328 -16.77 1.67 6.79
CA ASN A 328 -17.54 2.73 7.45
C ASN A 328 -16.84 4.08 7.33
N ASP A 329 -15.52 4.14 7.56
CA ASP A 329 -14.74 5.37 7.45
C ASP A 329 -14.90 6.03 6.08
N ILE A 330 -14.83 5.25 4.99
CA ILE A 330 -15.05 5.75 3.62
C ILE A 330 -16.52 6.18 3.40
N ILE A 331 -17.49 5.41 3.90
CA ILE A 331 -18.92 5.70 3.73
C ILE A 331 -19.33 6.97 4.48
N ASP A 332 -18.90 7.10 5.72
CA ASP A 332 -19.29 8.16 6.64
C ASP A 332 -18.61 9.49 6.28
N ASN A 333 -17.41 9.43 5.70
CA ASN A 333 -16.63 10.61 5.28
C ASN A 333 -16.68 10.87 3.78
N LYS A 334 -17.66 10.33 3.04
CA LYS A 334 -17.76 10.41 1.55
C LYS A 334 -17.76 11.80 0.91
N GLY A 335 -17.81 12.88 1.69
CA GLY A 335 -17.77 14.27 1.24
C GLY A 335 -16.53 15.04 1.70
N GLU A 336 -15.64 14.39 2.45
CA GLU A 336 -14.43 15.00 2.98
C GLU A 336 -13.31 15.01 1.93
N THR A 337 -12.36 15.94 2.08
CA THR A 337 -11.11 15.88 1.30
C THR A 337 -10.25 14.73 1.81
N VAL A 338 -9.71 13.93 0.88
CA VAL A 338 -8.90 12.75 1.18
C VAL A 338 -7.52 12.87 0.57
N ASP A 339 -6.54 12.20 1.18
CA ASP A 339 -5.32 11.83 0.47
C ASP A 339 -5.67 10.68 -0.49
N TYR A 340 -5.55 10.91 -1.80
CA TYR A 340 -5.92 9.91 -2.81
C TYR A 340 -5.02 8.67 -2.77
N SER A 341 -3.75 8.83 -2.38
CA SER A 341 -2.80 7.71 -2.25
C SER A 341 -3.28 6.77 -1.15
N ALA A 342 -3.53 7.32 0.05
CA ALA A 342 -4.05 6.58 1.20
C ALA A 342 -5.39 5.91 0.88
N LEU A 343 -6.31 6.67 0.27
CA LEU A 343 -7.62 6.16 -0.13
C LEU A 343 -7.48 4.95 -1.07
N TYR A 344 -6.65 5.06 -2.11
CA TYR A 344 -6.60 4.00 -3.11
C TYR A 344 -5.90 2.74 -2.60
N HIS A 345 -4.93 2.83 -1.68
CA HIS A 345 -4.43 1.65 -0.96
C HIS A 345 -5.51 1.00 -0.08
N ALA A 346 -6.29 1.82 0.64
CA ALA A 346 -7.43 1.33 1.41
C ALA A 346 -8.47 0.61 0.52
N ILE A 347 -8.80 1.20 -0.62
CA ILE A 347 -9.71 0.59 -1.60
C ILE A 347 -9.11 -0.67 -2.22
N ASP A 348 -7.81 -0.70 -2.51
CA ASP A 348 -7.18 -1.92 -3.04
C ASP A 348 -7.33 -3.10 -2.07
N GLY A 349 -7.06 -2.88 -0.78
CA GLY A 349 -7.32 -3.89 0.26
C GLY A 349 -8.77 -4.37 0.26
N LEU A 350 -9.74 -3.45 0.20
CA LEU A 350 -11.17 -3.79 0.13
C LEU A 350 -11.54 -4.55 -1.14
N VAL A 351 -10.97 -4.19 -2.29
CA VAL A 351 -11.17 -4.87 -3.58
C VAL A 351 -10.60 -6.29 -3.51
N ILE A 352 -9.40 -6.48 -2.97
CA ILE A 352 -8.81 -7.82 -2.78
C ILE A 352 -9.69 -8.66 -1.85
N TYR A 353 -10.14 -8.12 -0.71
CA TYR A 353 -11.05 -8.81 0.21
C TYR A 353 -12.31 -9.28 -0.50
N ARG A 354 -13.00 -8.36 -1.18
CA ARG A 354 -14.24 -8.65 -1.91
C ARG A 354 -14.03 -9.77 -2.94
N ASN A 355 -12.97 -9.69 -3.73
CA ASN A 355 -12.70 -10.68 -4.78
C ASN A 355 -12.44 -12.08 -4.20
N ARG A 356 -11.77 -12.16 -3.05
CA ARG A 356 -11.46 -13.42 -2.37
C ARG A 356 -12.64 -14.01 -1.61
N MET A 357 -13.58 -13.18 -1.18
CA MET A 357 -14.77 -13.56 -0.42
C MET A 357 -16.04 -13.70 -1.27
N SER A 358 -16.01 -13.26 -2.53
CA SER A 358 -17.10 -13.45 -3.49
C SER A 358 -17.35 -14.94 -3.76
N PRO A 359 -18.61 -15.38 -3.94
CA PRO A 359 -18.94 -16.79 -4.24
C PRO A 359 -18.21 -17.38 -5.45
N ASP A 360 -17.92 -16.55 -6.45
CA ASP A 360 -17.19 -16.97 -7.66
C ASP A 360 -15.68 -17.10 -7.42
N HIS A 361 -15.19 -16.72 -6.22
CA HIS A 361 -13.79 -16.70 -5.82
C HIS A 361 -12.90 -16.36 -7.00
N THR A 362 -13.00 -15.14 -7.53
CA THR A 362 -12.14 -14.67 -8.64
C THR A 362 -10.68 -14.46 -8.19
N ALA A 363 -10.26 -15.22 -7.18
CA ALA A 363 -8.99 -15.25 -6.49
C ALA A 363 -7.87 -15.77 -7.41
N GLN A 364 -7.55 -14.95 -8.40
CA GLN A 364 -6.21 -14.85 -8.99
C GLN A 364 -5.77 -13.38 -9.18
N LEU A 365 -6.52 -12.43 -8.62
CA LEU A 365 -6.13 -11.02 -8.63
C LEU A 365 -5.03 -10.79 -7.58
N GLY A 366 -3.82 -11.22 -7.90
CA GLY A 366 -2.66 -11.02 -7.03
C GLY A 366 -1.53 -12.03 -7.16
N SER A 367 -1.65 -13.09 -7.94
CA SER A 367 -0.49 -13.93 -8.28
C SER A 367 -0.82 -14.82 -9.46
N LYS A 368 0.02 -14.78 -10.49
CA LYS A 368 -0.09 -15.67 -11.64
C LYS A 368 0.38 -17.07 -11.26
N SER A 369 -0.30 -18.10 -11.77
CA SER A 369 0.27 -19.45 -11.72
C SER A 369 1.25 -19.58 -12.88
N TYR A 370 2.42 -20.12 -12.57
CA TYR A 370 3.46 -20.44 -13.54
C TYR A 370 3.66 -21.95 -13.54
N PRO A 371 3.84 -22.59 -14.72
CA PRO A 371 4.22 -23.99 -14.75
C PRO A 371 5.58 -24.15 -14.06
N LYS A 372 5.68 -25.14 -13.18
CA LYS A 372 6.93 -25.45 -12.47
C LYS A 372 8.05 -25.69 -13.47
N THR A 373 9.12 -24.90 -13.39
CA THR A 373 10.36 -25.22 -14.09
C THR A 373 11.14 -26.21 -13.22
N PRO A 374 11.69 -27.31 -13.76
CA PRO A 374 12.58 -28.18 -13.00
C PRO A 374 13.87 -27.43 -12.68
N THR A 375 13.91 -26.73 -11.55
CA THR A 375 15.12 -26.07 -11.05
C THR A 375 15.22 -26.33 -9.56
N GLU A 376 16.40 -26.72 -9.10
CA GLU A 376 16.66 -26.86 -7.66
C GLU A 376 16.73 -25.46 -7.04
N SER A 377 15.98 -25.18 -5.97
CA SER A 377 16.16 -23.91 -5.24
C SER A 377 17.57 -23.93 -4.65
N ARG A 378 18.49 -23.16 -5.24
CA ARG A 378 19.85 -23.08 -4.72
C ARG A 378 19.93 -22.01 -3.64
N THR A 379 20.67 -22.29 -2.57
CA THR A 379 20.78 -21.42 -1.39
C THR A 379 21.87 -20.35 -1.55
N ASP A 380 22.62 -20.36 -2.64
CA ASP A 380 23.64 -19.35 -2.95
C ASP A 380 22.98 -18.12 -3.61
N VAL A 381 23.15 -16.94 -3.01
CA VAL A 381 22.71 -15.64 -3.53
C VAL A 381 23.95 -14.77 -3.71
N LYS A 382 23.88 -13.81 -4.63
CA LYS A 382 24.82 -12.68 -4.60
C LYS A 382 24.86 -12.09 -3.18
N VAL A 383 26.05 -11.74 -2.69
CA VAL A 383 26.19 -11.05 -1.40
C VAL A 383 25.79 -9.58 -1.61
N LEU A 384 24.50 -9.31 -1.47
CA LEU A 384 23.90 -8.02 -1.74
C LEU A 384 23.81 -7.20 -0.44
N LYS A 385 24.10 -5.89 -0.48
CA LYS A 385 23.83 -5.02 0.68
C LYS A 385 22.44 -4.40 0.53
N PRO A 386 21.45 -4.77 1.36
CA PRO A 386 20.14 -4.13 1.33
C PRO A 386 20.25 -2.61 1.53
N VAL A 387 19.49 -1.83 0.77
CA VAL A 387 19.33 -0.38 0.97
C VAL A 387 17.91 -0.10 1.40
N GLN A 388 17.78 0.64 2.49
CA GLN A 388 16.49 1.15 2.94
C GLN A 388 16.12 2.38 2.10
N PRO A 389 14.92 2.43 1.51
CA PRO A 389 14.53 3.58 0.73
C PRO A 389 14.46 4.84 1.62
N PRO A 390 14.87 6.01 1.11
CA PRO A 390 14.62 7.26 1.82
C PRO A 390 13.11 7.44 1.99
N ALA A 391 12.66 7.88 3.17
CA ALA A 391 11.26 8.18 3.39
C ALA A 391 10.80 9.26 2.38
N VAL A 392 9.82 8.92 1.53
CA VAL A 392 9.08 9.94 0.79
C VAL A 392 8.35 10.76 1.84
N LYS A 393 8.71 12.04 2.00
CA LYS A 393 8.02 12.92 2.94
C LYS A 393 6.55 12.97 2.56
N ALA A 394 5.68 12.55 3.48
CA ALA A 394 4.25 12.75 3.34
C ALA A 394 3.95 14.24 3.06
N PRO A 395 2.91 14.54 2.24
CA PRO A 395 2.50 15.92 2.04
C PRO A 395 2.18 16.57 3.38
N ALA A 396 2.55 17.83 3.53
CA ALA A 396 2.12 18.60 4.69
C ALA A 396 0.58 18.62 4.72
N PRO A 397 -0.06 18.44 5.89
CA PRO A 397 -1.50 18.52 5.98
C PRO A 397 -1.97 19.88 5.43
N PRO A 398 -3.17 19.94 4.81
CA PRO A 398 -3.71 21.20 4.34
C PRO A 398 -3.75 22.21 5.49
N PRO A 399 -3.49 23.51 5.23
CA PRO A 399 -3.52 24.52 6.26
C PRO A 399 -4.89 24.49 6.96
N THR A 400 -4.88 24.50 8.29
CA THR A 400 -6.08 24.60 9.11
C THR A 400 -6.75 25.96 8.84
N PRO A 401 -8.10 26.06 8.80
CA PRO A 401 -8.81 27.30 8.47
C PRO A 401 -8.44 28.50 9.35
#